data_AF-A0A2W6RH10-F1
#
_entry.id   AF-A0A2W6RH10-F1
#
_cell.length_a   1.000
_cell.length_b   1.000
_cell.length_c   1.000
_cell.angle_alpha   90.00
_cell.angle_beta   90.00
_cell.angle_gamma   90.00
#
_symmetry.space_group_name_H-M   'P 1'
#
loop_
_entity.id
_entity.type
_entity.pdbx_description
1 polymer ?
#
loop_
_entity_poly.entity_id
_entity_poly.type
_entity_poly.pdbx_seq_one_letter_code
_entity_poly.pdbx_strand_id
1 'polypeptide(L)'
;RQNSLNNIAATGGENGKVFALRHRETVLANEVAPYAATDNVLAASTDVGDVSWKLPVAQCFSPCFAVGTPLHTWQLVSQGRTSIAHKGMLLAAKTMAATTVNLFLDSGLLQECQQEHQQVTDTQPYHCPIPKNVTTVTNLK
;
A
#
# COMPACT_ATOMS: atom_id res chain seq x y z
N ARG A 1 -7.69 7.03 -17.02
CA ARG A 1 -6.66 7.66 -16.15
C ARG A 1 -6.82 7.08 -14.75
N GLN A 2 -5.90 6.25 -14.29
CA GLN A 2 -5.92 5.65 -12.96
C GLN A 2 -5.91 6.75 -11.89
N ASN A 3 -6.84 6.74 -10.94
CA ASN A 3 -6.82 7.60 -9.76
C ASN A 3 -7.22 6.78 -8.52
N SER A 4 -7.13 7.36 -7.33
CA SER A 4 -7.40 6.63 -6.09
C SER A 4 -8.85 6.10 -6.00
N LEU A 5 -9.83 6.72 -6.66
CA LEU A 5 -11.22 6.23 -6.71
C LEU A 5 -11.34 4.92 -7.47
N ASN A 6 -10.60 4.75 -8.57
CA ASN A 6 -10.58 3.49 -9.30
C ASN A 6 -9.94 2.37 -8.47
N ASN A 7 -8.89 2.70 -7.70
CA ASN A 7 -8.27 1.74 -6.79
C ASN A 7 -9.26 1.32 -5.68
N ILE A 8 -9.97 2.27 -5.07
CA ILE A 8 -11.02 2.00 -4.07
C ILE A 8 -12.14 1.13 -4.66
N ALA A 9 -12.57 1.41 -5.89
CA ALA A 9 -13.58 0.59 -6.56
C ALA A 9 -13.08 -0.85 -6.83
N ALA A 10 -11.80 -1.01 -7.16
CA ALA A 10 -11.19 -2.30 -7.42
C ALA A 10 -10.98 -3.12 -6.14
N THR A 11 -10.59 -2.48 -5.04
CA THR A 11 -10.21 -3.21 -3.81
C THR A 11 -11.31 -3.22 -2.74
N GLY A 12 -12.32 -2.36 -2.82
CA GLY A 12 -13.32 -2.18 -1.77
C GLY A 12 -14.61 -3.01 -1.93
N GLY A 13 -14.63 -3.99 -2.84
CA GLY A 13 -15.84 -4.77 -3.14
C GLY A 13 -17.01 -3.90 -3.64
N GLU A 14 -18.24 -4.32 -3.37
CA GLU A 14 -19.43 -3.56 -3.85
C GLU A 14 -19.55 -2.19 -3.17
N ASN A 15 -19.30 -2.12 -1.86
CA ASN A 15 -19.32 -0.85 -1.13
C ASN A 15 -18.24 0.13 -1.64
N GLY A 16 -17.07 -0.38 -2.05
CA GLY A 16 -16.01 0.43 -2.65
C GLY A 16 -16.41 1.00 -4.02
N LYS A 17 -17.13 0.25 -4.84
CA LYS A 17 -17.69 0.75 -6.11
C LYS A 17 -18.71 1.86 -5.87
N VAL A 18 -19.63 1.65 -4.92
CA VAL A 18 -20.64 2.65 -4.54
C VAL A 18 -19.98 3.92 -4.03
N PHE A 19 -18.98 3.78 -3.15
CA PHE A 19 -18.16 4.89 -2.66
C PHE A 19 -17.52 5.65 -3.82
N ALA A 20 -16.85 4.94 -4.73
CA ALA A 20 -16.14 5.54 -5.84
C ALA A 20 -17.07 6.27 -6.80
N LEU A 21 -18.27 5.73 -7.07
CA LEU A 21 -19.29 6.36 -7.90
C LEU A 21 -19.82 7.65 -7.27
N ARG A 22 -20.15 7.62 -5.98
CA ARG A 22 -20.65 8.79 -5.23
C ARG A 22 -19.62 9.92 -5.16
N HIS A 23 -18.33 9.60 -5.07
CA HIS A 23 -17.27 10.58 -4.92
C HIS A 23 -16.62 11.08 -6.21
N ARG A 24 -17.14 10.73 -7.40
CA ARG A 24 -16.61 11.26 -8.68
C ARG A 24 -16.74 12.77 -8.81
N GLU A 25 -17.85 13.31 -8.33
CA GLU A 25 -18.18 14.75 -8.38
C GLU A 25 -18.04 15.43 -7.02
N THR A 26 -17.57 14.69 -5.99
CA THR A 26 -17.35 15.28 -4.66
C THR A 26 -16.06 16.09 -4.67
N VAL A 27 -16.15 17.38 -4.37
CA VAL A 27 -14.98 18.28 -4.30
C VAL A 27 -13.96 17.80 -3.26
N LEU A 28 -14.43 17.38 -2.08
CA LEU A 28 -13.59 16.80 -1.03
C LEU A 28 -14.36 15.72 -0.26
N ALA A 29 -13.85 14.49 -0.27
CA ALA A 29 -14.44 13.40 0.51
C ALA A 29 -14.28 13.65 2.02
N ASN A 30 -15.34 13.41 2.79
CA ASN A 30 -15.41 13.62 4.24
C ASN A 30 -15.69 12.32 5.02
N GLU A 31 -15.53 11.18 4.36
CA GLU A 31 -15.75 9.85 4.90
C GLU A 31 -14.64 8.90 4.45
N VAL A 32 -14.52 7.77 5.16
CA VAL A 32 -13.48 6.78 4.91
C VAL A 32 -14.02 5.74 3.94
N ALA A 33 -13.21 5.35 2.96
CA ALA A 33 -13.56 4.26 2.05
C ALA A 33 -13.78 2.95 2.85
N PRO A 34 -14.82 2.16 2.50
CA PRO A 34 -15.11 0.92 3.21
C PRO A 34 -13.98 -0.09 3.05
N TYR A 35 -13.67 -0.83 4.13
CA TYR A 35 -12.76 -1.96 4.07
C TYR A 35 -13.47 -3.17 3.45
N ALA A 36 -12.76 -3.87 2.56
CA ALA A 36 -13.14 -5.18 2.08
C ALA A 36 -11.86 -6.02 1.92
N ALA A 37 -11.89 -7.27 2.41
CA ALA A 37 -10.86 -8.24 2.06
C ALA A 37 -10.97 -8.56 0.57
N THR A 38 -9.83 -8.65 -0.12
CA THR A 38 -9.80 -8.85 -1.58
C THR A 38 -8.47 -9.44 -2.01
N ASP A 39 -8.51 -10.32 -3.01
CA ASP A 39 -7.33 -10.83 -3.71
C ASP A 39 -6.92 -9.93 -4.89
N ASN A 40 -7.62 -8.80 -5.10
CA ASN A 40 -7.28 -7.87 -6.16
C ASN A 40 -5.96 -7.16 -5.86
N VAL A 41 -5.04 -7.23 -6.82
CA VAL A 41 -3.71 -6.63 -6.69
C VAL A 41 -3.76 -5.16 -7.06
N LEU A 42 -3.33 -4.30 -6.11
CA LEU A 42 -3.01 -2.92 -6.41
C LEU A 42 -1.58 -2.84 -6.97
N ALA A 43 -1.45 -2.78 -8.29
CA ALA A 43 -0.14 -2.73 -8.94
C ALA A 43 0.62 -1.44 -8.61
N ALA A 44 1.86 -1.58 -8.19
CA ALA A 44 2.83 -0.52 -7.95
C ALA A 44 4.24 -1.00 -8.34
N SER A 45 5.18 -0.07 -8.49
CA SER A 45 6.61 -0.38 -8.68
C SER A 45 7.38 0.12 -7.46
N THR A 46 7.80 -0.80 -6.61
CA THR A 46 8.45 -0.54 -5.33
C THR A 46 9.41 -1.67 -4.96
N ASP A 47 10.52 -1.34 -4.31
CA ASP A 47 11.51 -2.30 -3.79
C ASP A 47 10.91 -3.21 -2.70
N VAL A 48 9.84 -2.77 -2.04
CA VAL A 48 9.05 -3.57 -1.09
C VAL A 48 8.57 -4.88 -1.71
N GLY A 49 8.35 -4.92 -3.03
CA GLY A 49 7.97 -6.15 -3.73
C GLY A 49 9.05 -7.24 -3.66
N ASP A 50 10.33 -6.87 -3.69
CA ASP A 50 11.43 -7.83 -3.50
C ASP A 50 11.58 -8.24 -2.03
N VAL A 51 11.35 -7.29 -1.10
CA VAL A 51 11.38 -7.56 0.35
C VAL A 51 10.27 -8.54 0.75
N SER A 52 9.08 -8.44 0.17
CA SER A 52 7.94 -9.32 0.48
C SER A 52 8.19 -10.79 0.12
N TRP A 53 9.18 -11.09 -0.74
CA TRP A 53 9.59 -12.46 -1.00
C TRP A 53 10.48 -13.06 0.09
N LYS A 54 11.05 -12.23 0.98
CA LYS A 54 11.98 -12.66 2.03
C LYS A 54 11.34 -12.74 3.40
N LEU A 55 10.31 -11.94 3.67
CA LEU A 55 9.61 -11.89 4.95
C LEU A 55 8.16 -11.43 4.78
N PRO A 56 7.27 -11.69 5.76
CA PRO A 56 5.93 -11.13 5.78
C PRO A 56 5.96 -9.60 5.70
N VAL A 57 5.18 -9.02 4.79
CA VAL A 57 5.09 -7.57 4.59
C VAL A 57 3.63 -7.13 4.60
N ALA A 58 3.36 -6.05 5.34
CA ALA A 58 2.10 -5.33 5.27
C ALA A 58 2.36 -3.87 4.88
N GLN A 59 1.43 -3.28 4.14
CA GLN A 59 1.45 -1.87 3.75
C GLN A 59 0.12 -1.22 4.14
N CYS A 60 0.15 0.07 4.49
CA CYS A 60 -1.06 0.83 4.78
C CYS A 60 -1.11 2.12 3.97
N PHE A 61 -2.29 2.46 3.46
CA PHE A 61 -2.56 3.78 2.90
C PHE A 61 -3.23 4.65 3.96
N SER A 62 -2.72 5.88 4.12
CA SER A 62 -3.24 6.87 5.04
C SER A 62 -3.61 8.16 4.28
N PRO A 63 -4.64 8.93 4.70
CA PRO A 63 -5.10 10.10 3.97
C PRO A 63 -4.11 11.28 4.06
N CYS A 64 -3.08 11.25 3.23
CA CYS A 64 -2.06 12.31 3.13
C CYS A 64 -2.36 13.37 2.06
N PHE A 65 -3.38 13.15 1.24
CA PHE A 65 -3.78 14.02 0.13
C PHE A 65 -5.25 13.79 -0.22
N ALA A 66 -5.85 14.71 -0.96
CA ALA A 66 -7.23 14.65 -1.40
C ALA A 66 -7.48 13.43 -2.31
N VAL A 67 -8.55 12.69 -2.00
CA VAL A 67 -9.04 11.55 -2.80
C VAL A 67 -9.25 12.01 -4.25
N GLY A 68 -8.83 11.19 -5.21
CA GLY A 68 -8.92 11.46 -6.64
C GLY A 68 -7.66 12.08 -7.23
N THR A 69 -6.74 12.60 -6.41
CA THR A 69 -5.44 13.12 -6.88
C THR A 69 -4.60 11.99 -7.47
N PRO A 70 -4.22 12.04 -8.76
CA PRO A 70 -3.33 11.04 -9.34
C PRO A 70 -1.92 11.15 -8.77
N LEU A 71 -1.29 10.00 -8.51
CA LEU A 71 0.12 9.94 -8.13
C LEU A 71 1.01 10.44 -9.27
N HIS A 72 2.23 10.90 -8.95
CA HIS A 72 3.20 11.45 -9.92
C HIS A 72 2.74 12.74 -10.64
N THR A 73 2.03 13.61 -9.93
CA THR A 73 1.55 14.89 -10.48
C THR A 73 1.94 16.09 -9.60
N TRP A 74 1.99 17.29 -10.19
CA TRP A 74 2.22 18.53 -9.43
C TRP A 74 1.12 18.82 -8.40
N GLN A 75 -0.11 18.38 -8.68
CA GLN A 75 -1.24 18.43 -7.76
C GLN A 75 -0.98 17.61 -6.50
N LEU A 76 -0.26 16.49 -6.60
CA LEU A 76 0.17 15.72 -5.43
C LEU A 76 1.30 16.46 -4.69
N VAL A 77 2.29 16.97 -5.42
CA VAL A 77 3.43 17.70 -4.84
C VAL A 77 2.98 18.89 -4.01
N SER A 78 2.02 19.69 -4.50
CA SER A 78 1.51 20.87 -3.80
C SER A 78 0.84 20.53 -2.46
N GLN A 79 0.36 19.30 -2.27
CA GLN A 79 -0.30 18.84 -1.04
C GLN A 79 0.70 18.32 0.00
N GLY A 80 1.92 17.93 -0.39
CA GLY A 80 2.86 17.20 0.46
C GLY A 80 3.36 17.95 1.71
N ARG A 81 3.20 19.27 1.77
CA ARG A 81 3.59 20.11 2.93
C ARG A 81 2.40 20.65 3.74
N THR A 82 1.20 20.21 3.42
CA THR A 82 -0.03 20.67 4.08
C THR A 82 -0.23 19.98 5.43
N SER A 83 -1.13 20.51 6.25
CA SER A 83 -1.48 19.88 7.53
C SER A 83 -2.10 18.49 7.37
N ILE A 84 -2.81 18.22 6.26
CA ILE A 84 -3.38 16.89 6.01
C ILE A 84 -2.29 15.87 5.74
N ALA A 85 -1.26 16.22 4.96
CA ALA A 85 -0.12 15.34 4.70
C ALA A 85 0.57 14.92 6.01
N HIS A 86 0.87 15.88 6.89
CA HIS A 86 1.51 15.56 8.17
C HIS A 86 0.60 14.75 9.12
N LYS A 87 -0.70 15.07 9.19
CA LYS A 87 -1.66 14.30 10.00
C LYS A 87 -1.83 12.88 9.49
N GLY A 88 -1.92 12.69 8.18
CA GLY A 88 -1.96 11.38 7.54
C GLY A 88 -0.67 10.58 7.79
N MET A 89 0.49 11.22 7.68
CA MET A 89 1.78 10.58 8.00
C MET A 89 1.86 10.12 9.46
N LEU A 90 1.41 10.95 10.41
CA LEU A 90 1.37 10.57 11.84
C LEU A 90 0.39 9.43 12.11
N LEU A 91 -0.76 9.41 11.42
CA LEU A 91 -1.69 8.29 11.49
C LEU A 91 -1.04 6.99 10.99
N ALA A 92 -0.36 7.03 9.84
CA ALA A 92 0.35 5.87 9.30
C ALA A 92 1.41 5.36 10.29
N ALA A 93 2.21 6.27 10.86
CA ALA A 93 3.22 5.93 11.85
C ALA A 93 2.62 5.26 13.10
N LYS A 94 1.51 5.78 13.62
CA LYS A 94 0.78 5.19 14.76
C LYS A 94 0.23 3.81 14.42
N THR A 95 -0.36 3.64 13.24
CA THR A 95 -0.86 2.34 12.78
C THR A 95 0.27 1.32 12.69
N MET A 96 1.38 1.65 12.04
CA MET A 96 2.53 0.75 11.93
C MET A 96 3.09 0.40 13.32
N ALA A 97 3.25 1.38 14.21
CA ALA A 97 3.76 1.14 15.56
C ALA A 97 2.82 0.23 16.38
N ALA A 98 1.50 0.46 16.31
CA ALA A 98 0.52 -0.39 16.99
C ALA A 98 0.53 -1.82 16.44
N THR A 99 0.62 -1.99 15.12
CA THR A 99 0.78 -3.31 14.49
C THR A 99 2.05 -4.01 14.96
N THR A 100 3.18 -3.31 15.02
CA THR A 100 4.42 -3.85 15.55
C THR A 100 4.26 -4.26 17.01
N VAL A 101 3.69 -3.41 17.87
CA VAL A 101 3.45 -3.76 19.28
C VAL A 101 2.60 -5.02 19.40
N ASN A 102 1.54 -5.17 18.61
CA ASN A 102 0.71 -6.38 18.62
C ASN A 102 1.52 -7.63 18.27
N LEU A 103 2.36 -7.56 17.22
CA LEU A 103 3.22 -8.68 16.82
C LEU A 103 4.30 -9.03 17.86
N PHE A 104 4.78 -8.05 18.63
CA PHE A 104 5.75 -8.29 19.70
C PHE A 104 5.11 -8.88 20.96
N LEU A 105 3.84 -8.56 21.22
CA LEU A 105 3.10 -9.04 22.40
C LEU A 105 2.41 -10.38 22.16
N ASP A 106 2.09 -10.71 20.91
CA ASP A 106 1.41 -11.94 20.52
C ASP A 106 2.30 -12.78 19.59
N SER A 107 3.00 -13.75 20.17
CA SER A 107 3.84 -14.68 19.40
C SER A 107 3.03 -15.61 18.50
N GLY A 108 1.75 -15.88 18.83
CA GLY A 108 0.87 -16.70 18.01
C GLY A 108 0.54 -15.99 16.70
N LEU A 109 0.14 -14.72 16.78
CA LEU A 109 -0.09 -13.87 15.61
C LEU A 109 1.15 -13.77 14.71
N LEU A 110 2.34 -13.59 15.30
CA LEU A 110 3.58 -13.56 14.53
C LEU A 110 3.85 -14.88 13.81
N GLN A 111 3.59 -16.02 14.46
CA GLN A 111 3.74 -17.35 13.85
C GLN A 111 2.74 -17.55 12.70
N GLU A 112 1.49 -17.11 12.86
CA GLU A 112 0.47 -17.17 11.81
C GLU A 112 0.90 -16.38 10.57
N CYS A 113 1.38 -15.13 10.74
CA CYS A 113 1.89 -14.33 9.63
C CYS A 113 3.09 -14.99 8.91
N GLN A 114 3.99 -15.63 9.66
CA GLN A 114 5.13 -16.35 9.09
C GLN A 114 4.70 -17.61 8.32
N GLN A 115 3.71 -18.34 8.85
CA GLN A 115 3.18 -19.54 8.20
C GLN A 115 2.44 -19.20 6.90
N GLU A 116 1.63 -18.14 6.89
CA GLU A 116 0.96 -17.65 5.67
C GLU A 116 1.99 -17.28 4.59
N HIS A 117 3.04 -16.53 4.96
CA HIS A 117 4.12 -16.18 4.04
C HIS A 117 4.83 -17.42 3.49
N GLN A 118 5.17 -18.37 4.36
CA GLN A 118 5.84 -19.61 3.98
C GLN A 118 5.01 -20.41 2.97
N GLN A 119 3.70 -20.56 3.20
CA GLN A 119 2.79 -21.27 2.28
C GLN A 119 2.79 -20.65 0.87
N VAL A 120 2.83 -19.32 0.77
CA VAL A 120 2.93 -18.64 -0.53
C VAL A 120 4.29 -18.88 -1.18
N THR A 121 5.39 -18.73 -0.43
CA THR A 121 6.75 -18.85 -1.00
C THR A 121 7.16 -20.29 -1.34
N ASP A 122 6.57 -21.29 -0.68
CA ASP A 122 6.79 -22.71 -0.98
C ASP A 122 6.10 -23.13 -2.29
N THR A 123 4.94 -22.53 -2.58
CA THR A 123 4.20 -22.82 -3.81
C THR A 123 4.69 -21.99 -5.00
N GLN A 124 5.15 -20.76 -4.76
CA GLN A 124 5.69 -19.88 -5.78
C GLN A 124 7.04 -19.29 -5.31
N PRO A 125 8.19 -19.90 -5.66
CA PRO A 125 9.48 -19.38 -5.26
C PRO A 125 9.80 -18.06 -5.98
N TYR A 126 10.50 -17.16 -5.28
CA TYR A 126 10.97 -15.92 -5.89
C TYR A 126 12.01 -16.16 -6.97
N HIS A 127 11.75 -15.60 -8.15
CA HIS A 127 12.71 -15.49 -9.23
C HIS A 127 13.00 -14.02 -9.49
N CYS A 128 14.23 -13.60 -9.20
CA CYS A 128 14.66 -12.25 -9.51
C CYS A 128 14.52 -12.01 -11.03
N PRO A 129 13.75 -11.00 -11.46
CA PRO A 129 13.54 -10.74 -12.88
C PRO A 129 14.80 -10.16 -13.55
N ILE A 130 15.77 -9.69 -12.77
CA ILE A 130 17.05 -9.18 -13.26
C ILE A 130 17.95 -10.38 -13.61
N PRO A 131 18.41 -10.50 -14.87
CA PRO A 131 19.32 -11.57 -15.27
C PRO A 131 20.62 -11.54 -14.47
N LYS A 132 21.17 -12.71 -14.13
CA LYS A 132 22.39 -12.85 -13.32
C LYS A 132 23.63 -12.18 -13.93
N ASN A 133 23.63 -11.94 -15.24
CA ASN A 133 24.72 -11.28 -15.95
C ASN A 133 24.62 -9.75 -15.94
N VAL A 134 23.52 -9.17 -15.43
CA VAL A 134 23.40 -7.72 -15.23
C VAL A 134 24.15 -7.37 -13.94
N THR A 135 25.23 -6.63 -14.09
CA THR A 135 25.99 -6.06 -12.98
C THR A 135 25.70 -4.57 -12.86
N THR A 136 25.80 -4.03 -11.65
CA THR A 136 25.70 -2.58 -11.46
C THR A 136 26.84 -1.90 -12.20
N VAL A 137 26.55 -0.78 -12.87
CA VAL A 137 27.59 0.01 -13.54
C VAL A 137 28.38 0.74 -12.45
N THR A 138 29.57 0.25 -12.11
CA THR A 138 30.46 0.87 -11.10
C THR A 138 31.24 2.07 -11.64
N ASN A 139 30.72 2.80 -12.64
CA ASN A 139 31.35 4.03 -13.16
C ASN A 139 30.93 5.27 -12.36
N LEU A 140 31.12 5.23 -11.04
CA LEU A 140 31.22 6.47 -10.26
C LEU A 140 32.67 6.94 -10.39
N LYS A 141 32.89 7.87 -11.34
CA LYS A 141 34.06 8.75 -11.31
C LYS A 141 33.91 9.77 -10.20
#